data_AF-A0A210Q771-F1
#
_entry.id   AF-A0A210Q771-F1
#
_cell.length_a   1.000
_cell.length_b   1.000
_cell.length_c   1.000
_cell.angle_alpha   90.00
_cell.angle_beta   90.00
_cell.angle_gamma   90.00
#
_symmetry.space_group_name_H-M   'P 1'
#
loop_
_entity.id
_entity.type
_entity.pdbx_description
1 polymer ?
#
loop_
_entity_poly.entity_id
_entity_poly.type
_entity_poly.pdbx_seq_one_letter_code
_entity_poly.pdbx_strand_id
1 'polypeptide(L)'
;MPLDRKSWEYRRDMDLSDVLTLQELIATLAETVSCGGNLLVNIGPTSDGTIPPVFEERLLQMGQWLGVNADAIYDNKPWHYQNDTTPRGYGKF
;
A
#
# COMPACT_ATOMS: atom_id res chain seq x y z
N MET A 1 3.75 -4.81 6.42
CA MET A 1 2.86 -5.83 5.83
C MET A 1 3.63 -6.65 4.81
N PRO A 2 3.44 -7.97 4.74
CA PRO A 2 4.01 -8.79 3.66
C PRO A 2 3.24 -8.58 2.35
N LEU A 3 3.95 -8.71 1.23
CA LEU A 3 3.37 -8.66 -0.11
C LEU A 3 2.65 -9.98 -0.49
N ASP A 4 3.11 -11.10 0.07
CA ASP A 4 2.41 -12.39 0.08
C ASP A 4 1.44 -12.43 1.26
N ARG A 5 0.16 -12.73 1.00
CA ARG A 5 -0.87 -12.86 2.04
C ARG A 5 -0.62 -14.01 3.01
N LYS A 6 0.13 -15.04 2.61
CA LYS A 6 0.30 -16.28 3.38
C LYS A 6 1.62 -16.36 4.15
N SER A 7 2.59 -15.48 3.88
CA SER A 7 3.94 -15.60 4.45
C SER A 7 4.69 -14.27 4.48
N TRP A 8 5.62 -14.13 5.42
CA TRP A 8 6.63 -13.06 5.43
C TRP A 8 7.88 -13.42 4.64
N GLU A 9 8.10 -14.71 4.39
CA GLU A 9 9.24 -15.25 3.66
C GLU A 9 8.81 -15.82 2.30
N TYR A 10 9.78 -16.06 1.43
CA TYR A 10 9.52 -16.71 0.15
C TYR A 10 9.03 -18.15 0.31
N ARG A 11 7.99 -18.50 -0.43
CA ARG A 11 7.44 -19.86 -0.51
C ARG A 11 7.38 -20.32 -1.97
N ARG A 12 7.80 -21.56 -2.24
CA ARG A 12 7.88 -22.11 -3.62
C ARG A 12 6.52 -22.43 -4.23
N ASP A 13 5.53 -22.66 -3.39
CA ASP A 13 4.14 -22.95 -3.76
C ASP A 13 3.27 -21.68 -3.76
N MET A 14 3.88 -20.50 -3.92
CA MET A 14 3.16 -19.23 -4.00
C MET A 14 2.36 -19.13 -5.30
N ASP A 15 1.05 -18.90 -5.18
CA ASP A 15 0.20 -18.57 -6.32
C ASP A 15 0.09 -17.05 -6.51
N LEU A 16 -0.18 -16.61 -7.75
CA LEU A 16 -0.40 -15.19 -8.04
C LEU A 16 -1.58 -14.60 -7.25
N SER A 17 -2.59 -15.40 -6.93
CA SER A 17 -3.73 -14.98 -6.11
C SER A 17 -3.36 -14.71 -4.65
N ASP A 18 -2.20 -15.18 -4.19
CA ASP A 18 -1.71 -14.94 -2.84
C ASP A 18 -0.95 -13.61 -2.73
N VAL A 19 -0.48 -13.07 -3.86
CA VAL A 19 0.24 -11.79 -3.90
C VAL A 19 -0.75 -10.63 -3.96
N LEU A 20 -0.54 -9.61 -3.11
CA LEU A 20 -1.39 -8.42 -3.13
C LEU A 20 -1.33 -7.73 -4.50
N THR A 21 -2.49 -7.27 -4.93
CA THR A 21 -2.63 -6.44 -6.13
C THR A 21 -2.11 -5.03 -5.85
N LEU A 22 -1.77 -4.30 -6.92
CA LEU A 22 -1.43 -2.89 -6.82
C LEU A 22 -2.54 -2.07 -6.14
N GLN A 23 -3.80 -2.38 -6.47
CA GLN A 23 -4.96 -1.66 -5.92
C GLN A 23 -5.07 -1.85 -4.40
N GLU A 24 -4.85 -3.06 -3.89
CA GLU A 24 -4.83 -3.33 -2.45
C GLU A 24 -3.68 -2.59 -1.77
N LEU A 25 -2.47 -2.60 -2.36
CA LEU A 25 -1.32 -1.88 -1.82
C LEU A 25 -1.55 -0.38 -1.72
N ILE A 26 -2.12 0.23 -2.78
CA ILE A 26 -2.46 1.65 -2.80
C ILE A 26 -3.56 1.95 -1.77
N ALA A 27 -4.59 1.10 -1.69
CA ALA A 27 -5.66 1.29 -0.71
C ALA A 27 -5.13 1.26 0.72
N THR A 28 -4.30 0.26 1.05
CA THR A 28 -3.67 0.17 2.38
C THR A 28 -2.73 1.35 2.65
N LEU A 29 -1.96 1.80 1.65
CA LEU A 29 -1.12 2.99 1.79
C LEU A 29 -1.96 4.23 2.09
N ALA A 30 -2.98 4.49 1.28
CA ALA A 30 -3.86 5.65 1.41
C ALA A 30 -4.59 5.68 2.77
N GLU A 31 -5.11 4.53 3.21
CA GLU A 31 -5.75 4.39 4.53
C GLU A 31 -4.76 4.63 5.67
N THR A 32 -3.53 4.12 5.55
CA THR A 32 -2.50 4.27 6.58
C THR A 32 -2.07 5.73 6.71
N VAL A 33 -1.78 6.41 5.59
CA VAL A 33 -1.31 7.80 5.61
C VAL A 33 -2.42 8.79 5.94
N SER A 34 -3.68 8.51 5.57
CA SER A 34 -4.82 9.36 5.95
C SER A 34 -5.01 9.39 7.48
N CYS A 35 -4.60 8.33 8.16
CA CYS A 35 -4.59 8.22 9.61
C CYS A 35 -3.29 8.73 10.27
N GLY A 36 -2.34 9.27 9.49
CA GLY A 36 -1.05 9.76 10.00
C GLY A 36 -0.04 8.65 10.30
N GLY A 37 -0.24 7.45 9.74
CA GLY A 37 0.67 6.32 9.85
C GLY A 37 1.65 6.21 8.68
N ASN A 38 2.64 5.32 8.84
CA ASN A 38 3.60 4.96 7.81
C ASN A 38 3.39 3.51 7.37
N LEU A 39 3.52 3.24 6.07
CA LEU A 39 3.44 1.90 5.53
C LEU A 39 4.83 1.33 5.24
N LEU A 40 5.13 0.16 5.82
CA LEU A 40 6.30 -0.65 5.49
C LEU A 40 5.86 -1.93 4.78
N VAL A 41 6.31 -2.10 3.53
CA VAL A 41 6.03 -3.30 2.72
C VAL A 41 7.23 -4.26 2.81
N ASN A 42 6.98 -5.54 3.03
CA ASN A 42 7.98 -6.61 3.10
C ASN A 42 7.85 -7.52 1.86
N ILE A 43 9.00 -7.91 1.30
CA ILE A 43 9.15 -8.97 0.30
C ILE A 43 10.14 -10.03 0.79
N GLY A 44 9.86 -11.29 0.47
CA GLY A 44 10.79 -12.41 0.69
C GLY A 44 11.58 -12.73 -0.58
N PRO A 45 12.92 -12.57 -0.59
CA PRO A 45 13.76 -13.04 -1.69
C PRO A 45 13.76 -14.57 -1.77
N THR A 46 14.07 -15.10 -2.95
CA THR A 46 14.35 -16.53 -3.12
C THR A 46 15.60 -16.95 -2.34
N SER A 47 15.82 -18.25 -2.19
CA SER A 47 16.99 -18.78 -1.45
C SER A 47 18.34 -18.38 -2.05
N ASP A 48 18.38 -18.07 -3.35
CA ASP A 48 19.54 -17.55 -4.08
C ASP A 48 19.64 -16.01 -4.03
N GLY A 49 18.75 -15.33 -3.32
CA GLY A 49 18.77 -13.89 -3.09
C GLY A 49 18.06 -13.06 -4.17
N THR A 50 17.41 -13.70 -5.14
CA THR A 50 16.69 -13.02 -6.23
C THR A 50 15.31 -12.57 -5.76
N ILE A 51 14.84 -11.40 -6.22
CA ILE A 51 13.47 -10.95 -5.98
C ILE A 51 12.54 -11.67 -6.97
N PRO A 52 11.48 -12.36 -6.52
CA PRO A 52 10.49 -12.95 -7.42
C PRO A 52 9.90 -11.90 -8.40
N PRO A 53 9.76 -12.21 -9.71
CA PRO A 53 9.33 -11.23 -10.70
C PRO A 53 8.00 -10.54 -10.40
N VAL A 54 7.05 -11.26 -9.80
CA VAL A 54 5.76 -10.69 -9.39
C VAL A 54 5.91 -9.64 -8.28
N PHE A 55 6.87 -9.80 -7.37
CA PHE A 55 7.14 -8.81 -6.33
C PHE A 55 7.81 -7.58 -6.93
N GLU A 56 8.79 -7.78 -7.80
CA GLU A 56 9.44 -6.70 -8.55
C GLU A 56 8.41 -5.87 -9.34
N GLU A 57 7.51 -6.53 -10.08
CA GLU A 57 6.45 -5.87 -10.84
C GLU A 57 5.58 -4.98 -9.95
N ARG A 58 5.14 -5.48 -8.78
CA ARG A 58 4.32 -4.71 -7.83
C ARG A 58 5.06 -3.51 -7.28
N LEU A 59 6.33 -3.66 -6.92
CA LEU A 59 7.16 -2.56 -6.40
C LEU A 59 7.39 -1.48 -7.47
N LEU A 60 7.65 -1.89 -8.71
CA LEU A 60 7.79 -0.97 -9.84
C LEU A 60 6.48 -0.23 -10.14
N GLN A 61 5.35 -0.93 -10.13
CA GLN A 61 4.02 -0.33 -10.30
C GLN A 61 3.71 0.67 -9.18
N MET A 62 4.03 0.36 -7.93
CA MET A 62 3.92 1.31 -6.82
C MET A 62 4.80 2.54 -7.03
N GLY A 63 6.06 2.35 -7.44
CA GLY A 63 6.97 3.45 -7.74
C GLY A 63 6.45 4.37 -8.85
N GLN A 64 5.90 3.79 -9.93
CA GLN A 64 5.26 4.56 -11.00
C GLN A 64 4.05 5.36 -10.51
N TRP A 65 3.21 4.74 -9.69
CA TRP A 65 2.04 5.42 -9.12
C TRP A 65 2.46 6.56 -8.17
N LEU A 66 3.46 6.33 -7.34
CA LEU A 66 4.05 7.36 -6.47
C LEU A 66 4.70 8.49 -7.27
N GLY A 67 5.29 8.21 -8.43
CA GLY A 67 5.84 9.24 -9.32
C GLY A 67 4.81 10.29 -9.75
N VAL A 68 3.52 9.95 -9.75
CA VAL A 68 2.41 10.86 -10.07
C VAL A 68 1.72 11.41 -8.81
N ASN A 69 1.63 10.61 -7.73
CA ASN A 69 0.79 10.90 -6.56
C ASN A 69 1.60 11.19 -5.28
N ALA A 70 2.91 11.38 -5.38
CA ALA A 70 3.84 11.59 -4.27
C ALA A 70 3.37 12.67 -3.29
N ASP A 71 2.86 13.80 -3.78
CA ASP A 71 2.43 14.95 -2.96
C ASP A 71 1.28 14.63 -2.00
N ALA A 72 0.47 13.60 -2.30
CA ALA A 72 -0.60 13.14 -1.42
C ALA A 72 -0.11 12.20 -0.31
N ILE A 73 1.10 11.65 -0.46
CA ILE A 73 1.68 10.61 0.41
C ILE A 73 2.79 11.19 1.28
N TYR A 74 3.77 11.84 0.67
CA TYR A 74 4.93 12.41 1.36
C TYR A 74 4.58 13.78 1.93
N ASP A 75 5.12 14.07 3.13
CA ASP A 75 4.93 15.33 3.86
C ASP A 75 3.45 15.74 4.06
N ASN A 76 2.53 14.78 3.95
CA ASN A 76 1.13 15.03 4.21
C ASN A 76 0.87 15.18 5.72
N LYS A 77 -0.29 15.72 6.06
CA LYS A 77 -0.80 15.73 7.44
C LYS A 77 -2.18 15.11 7.44
N PRO A 78 -2.49 14.22 8.39
CA PRO A 78 -3.82 13.65 8.50
C PRO A 78 -4.85 14.77 8.69
N TRP A 79 -6.00 14.60 8.05
CA TRP A 79 -7.11 15.53 8.24
C TRP A 79 -7.70 15.36 9.64
N HIS A 80 -8.32 16.43 10.18
CA HIS A 80 -8.96 16.39 11.49
C HIS A 80 -10.14 15.40 11.57
N TYR A 81 -10.75 15.09 10.43
CA TYR A 81 -11.88 14.16 10.32
C TYR A 81 -11.49 12.99 9.42
N GLN A 82 -11.41 11.78 9.97
CA GLN A 82 -11.00 10.60 9.21
C GLN A 82 -12.13 10.00 8.36
N ASN A 83 -13.38 10.24 8.79
CA ASN A 83 -14.57 9.74 8.12
C ASN A 83 -15.51 10.89 7.77
N ASP A 84 -15.98 10.92 6.52
CA ASP A 84 -16.92 11.93 6.02
C ASP A 84 -18.40 11.58 6.39
N THR A 85 -18.60 10.65 7.32
CA THR A 85 -19.91 10.06 7.65
C THR A 85 -20.84 11.00 8.43
N THR A 86 -20.45 12.24 8.69
CA THR A 86 -21.38 13.25 9.20
C THR A 86 -21.62 14.30 8.12
N PRO A 87 -22.80 14.34 7.47
CA PRO A 87 -23.23 15.55 6.80
C PRO A 87 -23.40 16.58 7.91
N ARG A 88 -22.46 17.51 8.04
CA ARG A 88 -22.70 18.70 8.86
C ARG A 88 -23.92 19.37 8.26
N GLY A 89 -25.00 19.39 9.03
CA GLY A 89 -26.21 20.12 8.69
C GLY A 89 -25.86 21.52 8.20
N TYR A 90 -26.53 21.92 7.12
CA TYR A 90 -26.59 23.25 6.54
C TYR A 90 -26.22 24.36 7.54
N GLY A 91 -24.95 24.76 7.54
CA GLY A 91 -24.43 25.93 8.23
C GLY A 91 -24.26 27.06 7.22
N LYS A 92 -25.21 27.98 7.26
CA LYS A 92 -25.37 29.22 6.48
C LYS A 92 -24.06 29.91 6.06
N PHE A 93 -23.98 30.22 4.76
CA PHE A 93 -23.41 31.48 4.29
C PHE A 93 -24.44 32.59 4.43
#